data_AF-A0A421JY87-F1
#
_entry.id   AF-A0A421JY87-F1
#
_cell.length_a   1.000
_cell.length_b   1.000
_cell.length_c   1.000
_cell.angle_alpha   90.00
_cell.angle_beta   90.00
_cell.angle_gamma   90.00
#
_symmetry.space_group_name_H-M   'P 1'
#
loop_
_entity.id
_entity.type
_entity.pdbx_description
1 polymer ?
#
loop_
_entity_poly.entity_id
_entity_poly.type
_entity_poly.pdbx_seq_one_letter_code
_entity_poly.pdbx_strand_id
1 'polypeptide(L)'
;MSQAGKLIVLLLLSLMIACGGGGGESDSGTEDSDGTDEPTPVINTPPQVDAGSDQTVTAGQSVTLNGSGSDSDGTVVDYQWSQLGGSAVNLANADQMVASFTAPSVLSSESLQFSLTITDDAGERVSDHVTITVNPQQLAALPDYGPDLDLCPATLSERGDRVIHLCDCQSGADTDCASGDDANLGSALSPKRSITAAIAAFNAGSDLAFCRGGVWHSDTALQLSASGCNNDTPCTLQDYGDSSRARPKISITQTGNVNGLVFDPSDDQLSWQGIRVHNLQLTKQSQDGEGFGLFLFRNINQVAMQCLEVDGFGIGVYLNSNDLESGDITLSDSYIHGNGVMGWLGGTHRTRLERNRFHNNGWLNASALQHNVYLSQMRSDGVVRGNWLSDSALDANEQCVGTSLVAHNDNTLDLLIENNLIEERNPSAGCWGLTVDAAGSTTESHRNAIIRGNLVRNVGNLAIGVASCVDCTIENNIVIQTLIGGATGIASPNRATAAPDLDISGTLVRNNSVYFGGTASGRAYYVGERGGDYVVTNNIGYFANPQSGDSCYDFDLSADAYQLVNSNLCFGASFDSGTRGLDGMASSADPGFLDAPDDLRLEADSVARSIGTTLSVPTTDILGNPRDATPDLGAYETP
;
A
#
# COMPACT_ATOMS: atom_id res chain seq x y z
N MET A 1 1.87 -36.38 -48.00
CA MET A 1 1.20 -37.49 -48.71
C MET A 1 -0.22 -37.05 -49.04
N SER A 2 -0.59 -37.08 -50.34
CA SER A 2 -1.95 -37.05 -50.94
C SER A 2 -2.83 -35.80 -50.74
N GLN A 3 -3.50 -35.15 -51.70
CA GLN A 3 -3.63 -35.04 -53.19
C GLN A 3 -4.58 -33.81 -53.36
N ALA A 4 -4.36 -32.73 -54.13
CA ALA A 4 -4.25 -32.52 -55.58
C ALA A 4 -5.56 -32.66 -56.42
N GLY A 5 -5.99 -31.56 -57.08
CA GLY A 5 -6.79 -31.51 -58.33
C GLY A 5 -8.00 -30.54 -58.31
N LYS A 6 -8.02 -29.34 -58.94
CA LYS A 6 -8.23 -28.99 -60.39
C LYS A 6 -9.60 -29.49 -60.93
N LEU A 7 -10.47 -28.77 -61.67
CA LEU A 7 -10.26 -28.02 -62.94
C LEU A 7 -11.61 -27.45 -63.51
N ILE A 8 -11.64 -26.16 -63.92
CA ILE A 8 -12.14 -25.48 -65.18
C ILE A 8 -13.55 -25.76 -65.83
N VAL A 9 -14.14 -24.67 -66.40
CA VAL A 9 -14.80 -24.49 -67.76
C VAL A 9 -16.32 -24.16 -67.66
N LEU A 10 -17.03 -23.30 -68.44
CA LEU A 10 -16.81 -22.14 -69.32
C LEU A 10 -18.18 -21.81 -70.01
N LEU A 11 -18.50 -20.51 -70.17
CA LEU A 11 -19.19 -19.82 -71.30
C LEU A 11 -20.66 -20.09 -71.77
N LEU A 12 -21.39 -18.97 -72.00
CA LEU A 12 -22.14 -18.48 -73.22
C LEU A 12 -23.52 -17.87 -72.86
N LEU A 13 -23.73 -16.54 -73.01
CA LEU A 13 -24.26 -15.77 -74.18
C LEU A 13 -25.75 -16.09 -74.49
N SER A 14 -26.71 -15.18 -74.76
CA SER A 14 -26.66 -13.90 -75.49
C SER A 14 -28.06 -13.25 -75.69
N LEU A 15 -28.11 -11.89 -75.75
CA LEU A 15 -28.84 -11.00 -76.73
C LEU A 15 -30.40 -10.96 -76.76
N MET A 16 -31.17 -9.87 -77.06
CA MET A 16 -31.03 -8.46 -77.50
C MET A 16 -32.39 -7.71 -77.38
N ILE A 17 -32.32 -6.38 -77.15
CA ILE A 17 -32.96 -5.20 -77.83
C ILE A 17 -34.49 -5.13 -78.11
N ALA A 18 -35.09 -4.00 -77.66
CA ALA A 18 -35.81 -2.93 -78.42
C ALA A 18 -37.02 -2.41 -77.62
N CYS A 19 -37.11 -1.17 -77.12
CA CYS A 19 -37.22 0.17 -77.75
C CYS A 19 -38.68 0.60 -78.10
N GLY A 20 -39.04 1.81 -77.64
CA GLY A 20 -40.24 2.60 -78.01
C GLY A 20 -41.37 2.52 -76.99
N GLY A 21 -42.01 3.58 -76.47
CA GLY A 21 -42.03 5.00 -76.80
C GLY A 21 -43.49 5.52 -76.86
N GLY A 22 -43.85 6.49 -76.02
CA GLY A 22 -44.87 7.52 -76.31
C GLY A 22 -46.33 7.32 -75.85
N GLY A 23 -46.72 8.05 -74.79
CA GLY A 23 -47.78 9.09 -74.75
C GLY A 23 -49.25 8.83 -75.09
N GLY A 24 -50.16 9.41 -74.28
CA GLY A 24 -51.40 10.04 -74.76
C GLY A 24 -52.73 9.60 -74.13
N GLU A 25 -53.18 10.37 -73.13
CA GLU A 25 -54.54 10.85 -72.81
C GLU A 25 -55.81 9.97 -72.94
N SER A 26 -56.44 9.81 -71.76
CA SER A 26 -57.87 9.93 -71.39
C SER A 26 -58.97 9.65 -72.43
N ASP A 27 -59.94 8.79 -72.08
CA ASP A 27 -61.18 9.25 -71.42
C ASP A 27 -62.07 8.07 -70.95
N SER A 28 -62.88 8.38 -69.95
CA SER A 28 -64.22 7.85 -69.64
C SER A 28 -64.39 6.51 -68.89
N GLY A 29 -64.91 6.64 -67.66
CA GLY A 29 -66.16 6.01 -67.22
C GLY A 29 -66.16 4.52 -66.87
N THR A 30 -66.15 4.24 -65.55
CA THR A 30 -66.99 3.27 -64.79
C THR A 30 -67.62 2.11 -65.59
N GLU A 31 -67.43 0.83 -65.29
CA GLU A 31 -67.50 0.10 -64.02
C GLU A 31 -66.85 -1.31 -64.19
N ASP A 32 -66.43 -1.89 -63.06
CA ASP A 32 -66.39 -3.32 -62.74
C ASP A 32 -65.31 -4.24 -63.37
N SER A 33 -64.32 -4.62 -62.55
CA SER A 33 -64.10 -6.05 -62.23
C SER A 33 -63.18 -6.17 -61.02
N ASP A 34 -63.79 -6.58 -59.91
CA ASP A 34 -63.16 -7.12 -58.71
C ASP A 34 -62.02 -8.10 -59.05
N GLY A 35 -60.87 -7.84 -58.45
CA GLY A 35 -59.61 -8.56 -58.64
C GLY A 35 -58.64 -8.13 -57.55
N THR A 36 -58.92 -8.57 -56.32
CA THR A 36 -58.03 -8.40 -55.17
C THR A 36 -56.73 -9.18 -55.40
N ASP A 37 -55.71 -8.51 -55.92
CA ASP A 37 -54.32 -8.94 -55.75
C ASP A 37 -53.87 -8.41 -54.38
N GLU A 38 -54.15 -9.21 -53.34
CA GLU A 38 -53.59 -8.98 -52.01
C GLU A 38 -52.06 -8.98 -52.15
N PRO A 39 -51.34 -7.92 -51.76
CA PRO A 39 -49.89 -7.96 -51.71
C PRO A 39 -49.51 -9.09 -50.74
N THR A 40 -48.80 -10.10 -51.23
CA THR A 40 -48.22 -11.13 -50.36
C THR A 40 -47.43 -10.40 -49.25
N PRO A 41 -47.74 -10.66 -47.97
CA PRO A 41 -47.06 -9.96 -46.88
C PRO A 41 -45.57 -10.24 -46.99
N VAL A 42 -44.77 -9.20 -47.21
CA VAL A 42 -43.32 -9.27 -47.01
C VAL A 42 -43.12 -9.59 -45.53
N ILE A 43 -42.63 -10.79 -45.25
CA ILE A 43 -42.30 -11.22 -43.89
C ILE A 43 -41.01 -10.50 -43.51
N ASN A 44 -41.08 -9.67 -42.49
CA ASN A 44 -39.94 -8.96 -41.94
C ASN A 44 -38.91 -9.94 -41.36
N THR A 45 -37.63 -9.71 -41.63
CA THR A 45 -36.51 -10.43 -41.02
C THR A 45 -35.96 -9.59 -39.87
N PRO A 46 -35.93 -10.10 -38.62
CA PRO A 46 -35.45 -9.29 -37.49
C PRO A 46 -34.02 -8.78 -37.70
N PRO A 47 -33.71 -7.55 -37.26
CA PRO A 47 -32.39 -6.97 -37.45
C PRO A 47 -31.33 -7.71 -36.62
N GLN A 48 -30.09 -7.63 -37.07
CA GLN A 48 -28.92 -8.14 -36.33
C GLN A 48 -28.33 -7.03 -35.48
N VAL A 49 -27.99 -7.34 -34.22
CA VAL A 49 -27.41 -6.41 -33.23
C VAL A 49 -26.18 -7.03 -32.60
N ASP A 50 -25.19 -6.18 -32.32
CA ASP A 50 -23.97 -6.51 -31.58
C ASP A 50 -23.70 -5.36 -30.61
N ALA A 51 -23.66 -5.64 -29.31
CA ALA A 51 -23.40 -4.66 -28.25
C ALA A 51 -21.89 -4.35 -28.08
N GLY A 52 -21.03 -5.01 -28.84
CA GLY A 52 -19.58 -4.89 -28.75
C GLY A 52 -18.96 -5.83 -27.72
N SER A 53 -17.64 -5.84 -27.67
CA SER A 53 -16.88 -6.72 -26.76
C SER A 53 -16.92 -6.24 -25.31
N ASP A 54 -16.91 -7.19 -24.37
CA ASP A 54 -16.68 -6.92 -22.94
C ASP A 54 -15.41 -6.08 -22.72
N GLN A 55 -15.44 -5.22 -21.70
CA GLN A 55 -14.32 -4.33 -21.38
C GLN A 55 -13.90 -4.48 -19.92
N THR A 56 -12.61 -4.28 -19.66
CA THR A 56 -12.09 -4.12 -18.31
C THR A 56 -11.49 -2.73 -18.18
N VAL A 57 -11.97 -1.97 -17.21
CA VAL A 57 -11.60 -0.56 -16.98
C VAL A 57 -11.33 -0.32 -15.50
N THR A 58 -10.67 0.77 -15.19
CA THR A 58 -10.48 1.24 -13.81
C THR A 58 -11.61 2.22 -13.45
N ALA A 59 -12.01 2.26 -12.17
CA ALA A 59 -12.91 3.29 -11.65
C ALA A 59 -12.46 4.69 -12.08
N GLY A 60 -13.41 5.58 -12.35
CA GLY A 60 -13.15 6.93 -12.86
C GLY A 60 -12.81 7.02 -14.36
N GLN A 61 -12.49 5.92 -15.05
CA GLN A 61 -12.23 5.95 -16.50
C GLN A 61 -13.52 6.15 -17.31
N SER A 62 -13.40 6.89 -18.42
CA SER A 62 -14.49 6.98 -19.39
C SER A 62 -14.60 5.69 -20.20
N VAL A 63 -15.78 5.10 -20.21
CA VAL A 63 -16.13 3.88 -20.93
C VAL A 63 -16.97 4.25 -22.15
N THR A 64 -16.62 3.72 -23.31
CA THR A 64 -17.41 3.87 -24.54
C THR A 64 -18.04 2.53 -24.91
N LEU A 65 -19.37 2.50 -25.01
CA LEU A 65 -20.14 1.37 -25.50
C LEU A 65 -20.36 1.56 -27.00
N ASN A 66 -19.74 0.73 -27.82
CA ASN A 66 -19.76 0.85 -29.28
C ASN A 66 -20.45 -0.36 -29.89
N GLY A 67 -21.76 -0.24 -30.08
CA GLY A 67 -22.56 -1.29 -30.69
C GLY A 67 -22.67 -1.14 -32.21
N SER A 68 -23.22 -2.16 -32.86
CA SER A 68 -23.57 -2.13 -34.28
C SER A 68 -24.93 -2.79 -34.52
N GLY A 69 -25.57 -2.42 -35.63
CA GLY A 69 -26.85 -2.98 -36.04
C GLY A 69 -27.00 -2.96 -37.55
N SER A 70 -27.60 -4.01 -38.10
CA SER A 70 -27.89 -4.11 -39.53
C SER A 70 -29.20 -4.83 -39.78
N ASP A 71 -29.91 -4.42 -40.81
CA ASP A 71 -31.13 -5.06 -41.27
C ASP A 71 -30.95 -5.47 -42.75
N SER A 72 -31.37 -6.68 -43.09
CA SER A 72 -31.11 -7.29 -44.40
C SER A 72 -32.19 -7.02 -45.44
N ASP A 73 -33.42 -6.73 -44.99
CA ASP A 73 -34.59 -6.43 -45.80
C ASP A 73 -35.21 -5.06 -45.49
N GLY A 74 -34.74 -4.37 -44.45
CA GLY A 74 -35.15 -3.01 -44.11
C GLY A 74 -34.01 -2.08 -43.63
N THR A 75 -34.32 -1.18 -42.71
CA THR A 75 -33.38 -0.24 -42.09
C THR A 75 -33.59 -0.14 -40.58
N VAL A 76 -32.48 -0.01 -39.83
CA VAL A 76 -32.55 0.29 -38.38
C VAL A 76 -32.95 1.75 -38.17
N VAL A 77 -34.01 1.98 -37.37
CA VAL A 77 -34.59 3.31 -37.14
C VAL A 77 -34.44 3.82 -35.70
N ASP A 78 -34.07 2.96 -34.75
CA ASP A 78 -33.94 3.31 -33.32
C ASP A 78 -32.81 2.52 -32.64
N TYR A 79 -32.10 3.16 -31.70
CA TYR A 79 -31.07 2.56 -30.85
C TYR A 79 -31.36 2.91 -29.39
N GLN A 80 -31.22 1.94 -28.49
CA GLN A 80 -31.45 2.19 -27.08
C GLN A 80 -30.52 1.35 -26.20
N TRP A 81 -29.67 2.04 -25.44
CA TRP A 81 -28.85 1.50 -24.38
C TRP A 81 -29.58 1.53 -23.05
N SER A 82 -29.45 0.45 -22.27
CA SER A 82 -29.96 0.34 -20.92
C SER A 82 -28.98 -0.40 -20.02
N GLN A 83 -28.89 0.00 -18.76
CA GLN A 83 -28.13 -0.76 -17.76
C GLN A 83 -29.02 -1.83 -17.13
N LEU A 84 -28.51 -3.06 -17.05
CA LEU A 84 -29.22 -4.22 -16.52
C LEU A 84 -28.79 -4.61 -15.11
N GLY A 85 -27.56 -4.28 -14.72
CA GLY A 85 -27.01 -4.68 -13.42
C GLY A 85 -25.71 -3.98 -13.06
N GLY A 86 -25.34 -4.10 -11.78
CA GLY A 86 -24.22 -3.40 -11.15
C GLY A 86 -24.57 -2.00 -10.67
N SER A 87 -23.57 -1.29 -10.16
CA SER A 87 -23.64 0.10 -9.71
C SER A 87 -24.16 1.03 -10.81
N ALA A 88 -25.19 1.83 -10.48
CA ALA A 88 -25.87 2.68 -11.46
C ALA A 88 -24.96 3.79 -12.02
N VAL A 89 -24.93 3.93 -13.34
CA VAL A 89 -24.14 4.96 -14.04
C VAL A 89 -25.02 5.87 -14.89
N ASN A 90 -24.55 7.09 -15.17
CA ASN A 90 -25.21 7.98 -16.10
C ASN A 90 -24.71 7.73 -17.54
N LEU A 91 -25.58 7.19 -18.40
CA LEU A 91 -25.27 6.93 -19.81
C LEU A 91 -25.51 8.18 -20.67
N ALA A 92 -24.45 8.77 -21.20
CA ALA A 92 -24.53 9.78 -22.24
C ALA A 92 -24.81 9.11 -23.61
N ASN A 93 -25.66 9.75 -24.42
CA ASN A 93 -26.05 9.29 -25.75
C ASN A 93 -26.67 7.87 -25.75
N ALA A 94 -27.48 7.56 -24.74
CA ALA A 94 -28.12 6.25 -24.61
C ALA A 94 -29.09 5.92 -25.76
N ASP A 95 -29.50 6.90 -26.56
CA ASP A 95 -30.37 6.74 -27.74
C ASP A 95 -29.58 6.67 -29.07
N GLN A 96 -28.25 6.55 -29.00
CA GLN A 96 -27.36 6.47 -30.16
C GLN A 96 -26.68 5.10 -30.23
N MET A 97 -26.11 4.79 -31.40
CA MET A 97 -25.31 3.57 -31.60
C MET A 97 -24.07 3.52 -30.69
N VAL A 98 -23.50 4.69 -30.35
CA VAL A 98 -22.36 4.82 -29.45
C VAL A 98 -22.78 5.62 -28.20
N ALA A 99 -22.73 4.95 -27.04
CA ALA A 99 -22.99 5.56 -25.75
C ALA A 99 -21.71 5.62 -24.90
N SER A 100 -21.69 6.43 -23.85
CA SER A 100 -20.55 6.50 -22.94
C SER A 100 -20.96 6.80 -21.50
N PHE A 101 -20.14 6.39 -20.55
CA PHE A 101 -20.32 6.73 -19.14
C PHE A 101 -18.95 6.82 -18.44
N THR A 102 -18.93 7.30 -17.20
CA THR A 102 -17.74 7.23 -16.33
C THR A 102 -17.87 6.04 -15.40
N ALA A 103 -16.86 5.18 -15.35
CA ALA A 103 -16.88 3.98 -14.52
C ALA A 103 -17.02 4.37 -13.03
N PRO A 104 -17.95 3.74 -12.28
CA PRO A 104 -18.21 4.09 -10.89
C PRO A 104 -17.05 3.66 -9.98
N SER A 105 -16.93 4.28 -8.82
CA SER A 105 -15.95 3.89 -7.79
C SER A 105 -16.35 2.55 -7.18
N VAL A 106 -15.38 1.63 -7.08
CA VAL A 106 -15.59 0.26 -6.59
C VAL A 106 -14.44 -0.13 -5.65
N LEU A 107 -14.77 -0.75 -4.52
CA LEU A 107 -13.78 -1.19 -3.51
C LEU A 107 -13.16 -2.55 -3.83
N SER A 108 -13.79 -3.31 -4.72
CA SER A 108 -13.29 -4.56 -5.31
C SER A 108 -13.85 -4.68 -6.74
N SER A 109 -13.29 -5.58 -7.55
CA SER A 109 -13.70 -5.73 -8.95
C SER A 109 -15.21 -5.98 -9.06
N GLU A 110 -15.93 -5.11 -9.79
CA GLU A 110 -17.38 -5.16 -9.97
C GLU A 110 -17.74 -5.32 -11.46
N SER A 111 -18.85 -5.98 -11.78
CA SER A 111 -19.33 -6.13 -13.15
C SER A 111 -20.61 -5.34 -13.39
N LEU A 112 -20.58 -4.42 -14.36
CA LEU A 112 -21.74 -3.71 -14.88
C LEU A 112 -22.23 -4.39 -16.17
N GLN A 113 -23.53 -4.56 -16.32
CA GLN A 113 -24.12 -5.16 -17.54
C GLN A 113 -24.98 -4.13 -18.26
N PHE A 114 -24.79 -4.02 -19.58
CA PHE A 114 -25.56 -3.12 -20.45
C PHE A 114 -26.21 -3.90 -21.58
N SER A 115 -27.34 -3.39 -22.09
CA SER A 115 -28.03 -3.92 -23.26
C SER A 115 -28.22 -2.84 -24.32
N LEU A 116 -27.85 -3.16 -25.55
CA LEU A 116 -28.24 -2.41 -26.74
C LEU A 116 -29.47 -3.08 -27.36
N THR A 117 -30.54 -2.32 -27.53
CA THR A 117 -31.73 -2.71 -28.29
C THR A 117 -31.82 -1.89 -29.56
N ILE A 118 -32.02 -2.53 -30.71
CA ILE A 118 -32.28 -1.85 -31.99
C ILE A 118 -33.69 -2.15 -32.48
N THR A 119 -34.30 -1.21 -33.20
CA THR A 119 -35.60 -1.38 -33.86
C THR A 119 -35.49 -1.14 -35.36
N ASP A 120 -36.12 -1.99 -36.17
CA ASP A 120 -36.20 -1.81 -37.63
C ASP A 120 -37.41 -0.97 -38.06
N ASP A 121 -37.52 -0.67 -39.36
CA ASP A 121 -38.63 0.09 -39.95
C ASP A 121 -39.96 -0.67 -40.00
N ALA A 122 -39.96 -1.96 -39.69
CA ALA A 122 -41.14 -2.79 -39.47
C ALA A 122 -41.58 -2.84 -37.99
N GLY A 123 -40.78 -2.31 -37.07
CA GLY A 123 -41.05 -2.22 -35.63
C GLY A 123 -40.56 -3.43 -34.81
N GLU A 124 -39.82 -4.36 -35.38
CA GLU A 124 -39.23 -5.50 -34.66
C GLU A 124 -38.04 -5.05 -33.82
N ARG A 125 -37.85 -5.63 -32.62
CA ARG A 125 -36.82 -5.22 -31.65
C ARG A 125 -35.92 -6.39 -31.28
N VAL A 126 -34.62 -6.20 -31.41
CA VAL A 126 -33.61 -7.20 -31.02
C VAL A 126 -32.58 -6.56 -30.10
N SER A 127 -32.10 -7.32 -29.11
CA SER A 127 -31.14 -6.84 -28.12
C SER A 127 -29.91 -7.74 -28.02
N ASP A 128 -28.78 -7.13 -27.67
CA ASP A 128 -27.54 -7.81 -27.27
C ASP A 128 -26.96 -7.16 -25.99
N HIS A 129 -25.99 -7.81 -25.36
CA HIS A 129 -25.43 -7.42 -24.07
C HIS A 129 -23.91 -7.31 -24.06
N VAL A 130 -23.40 -6.41 -23.24
CA VAL A 130 -21.96 -6.25 -22.97
C VAL A 130 -21.72 -6.10 -21.46
N THR A 131 -20.63 -6.71 -20.99
CA THR A 131 -20.18 -6.63 -19.60
C THR A 131 -18.97 -5.71 -19.48
N ILE A 132 -19.03 -4.78 -18.53
CA ILE A 132 -17.92 -3.91 -18.17
C ILE A 132 -17.44 -4.29 -16.76
N THR A 133 -16.26 -4.88 -16.67
CA THR A 133 -15.59 -5.16 -15.41
C THR A 133 -14.84 -3.90 -14.97
N VAL A 134 -15.24 -3.33 -13.85
CA VAL A 134 -14.63 -2.15 -13.24
C VAL A 134 -13.72 -2.63 -12.12
N ASN A 135 -12.42 -2.33 -12.21
CA ASN A 135 -11.48 -2.53 -11.12
C ASN A 135 -11.36 -1.26 -10.28
N PRO A 136 -11.05 -1.36 -8.98
CA PRO A 136 -10.82 -0.20 -8.12
C PRO A 136 -9.81 0.77 -8.72
N GLN A 137 -10.01 2.08 -8.53
CA GLN A 137 -8.97 3.05 -8.79
C GLN A 137 -7.87 2.78 -7.77
N GLN A 138 -6.75 2.22 -8.23
CA GLN A 138 -5.55 2.26 -7.43
C GLN A 138 -5.26 3.75 -7.27
N LEU A 139 -5.36 4.27 -6.03
CA LEU A 139 -4.78 5.56 -5.59
C LEU A 139 -3.63 5.86 -6.54
N ALA A 140 -3.64 6.98 -7.26
CA ALA A 140 -2.51 7.35 -8.12
C ALA A 140 -1.25 7.13 -7.30
N ALA A 141 -0.51 6.06 -7.64
CA ALA A 141 0.24 5.29 -6.65
C ALA A 141 1.05 6.24 -5.79
N LEU A 142 0.66 6.38 -4.52
CA LEU A 142 1.69 6.56 -3.53
C LEU A 142 2.67 5.39 -3.80
N PRO A 143 3.98 5.68 -3.97
CA PRO A 143 4.93 4.73 -4.54
C PRO A 143 4.75 3.37 -3.88
N ASP A 144 4.75 2.29 -4.66
CA ASP A 144 4.71 0.91 -4.15
C ASP A 144 5.60 0.83 -2.90
N TYR A 145 4.97 0.82 -1.71
CA TYR A 145 5.67 1.02 -0.44
C TYR A 145 6.30 -0.29 0.07
N GLY A 146 6.21 -1.36 -0.72
CA GLY A 146 6.97 -2.58 -0.48
C GLY A 146 8.30 -2.56 -1.22
N PRO A 147 9.30 -3.35 -0.76
CA PRO A 147 10.41 -3.68 -1.62
C PRO A 147 9.85 -4.53 -2.75
N ASP A 148 10.00 -4.08 -3.98
CA ASP A 148 10.09 -5.00 -5.10
C ASP A 148 11.39 -5.78 -4.88
N LEU A 149 11.27 -6.95 -4.24
CA LEU A 149 12.42 -7.83 -3.97
C LEU A 149 13.09 -8.29 -5.26
N ASP A 150 12.43 -8.15 -6.41
CA ASP A 150 12.99 -8.40 -7.74
C ASP A 150 13.82 -7.21 -8.27
N LEU A 151 13.72 -6.02 -7.65
CA LEU A 151 14.54 -4.82 -7.95
C LEU A 151 15.76 -4.67 -7.02
N CYS A 152 16.03 -5.66 -6.16
CA CYS A 152 17.21 -5.67 -5.33
C CYS A 152 18.50 -5.55 -6.17
N PRO A 153 19.42 -4.62 -5.84
CA PRO A 153 20.62 -4.39 -6.62
C PRO A 153 21.49 -5.65 -6.71
N ALA A 154 22.31 -5.73 -7.78
CA ALA A 154 23.23 -6.83 -8.00
C ALA A 154 24.16 -7.07 -6.78
N THR A 155 24.64 -8.30 -6.64
CA THR A 155 25.63 -8.73 -5.64
C THR A 155 26.64 -7.64 -5.32
N LEU A 156 26.84 -7.36 -4.02
CA LEU A 156 27.86 -6.41 -3.60
C LEU A 156 29.22 -6.84 -4.16
N SER A 157 29.99 -5.87 -4.66
CA SER A 157 31.27 -6.11 -5.34
C SER A 157 32.16 -7.05 -4.53
N GLU A 158 32.39 -8.25 -5.07
CA GLU A 158 33.26 -9.26 -4.47
C GLU A 158 34.69 -8.72 -4.35
N ARG A 159 35.24 -8.68 -3.13
CA ARG A 159 36.66 -8.44 -2.91
C ARG A 159 37.40 -9.76 -3.09
N GLY A 160 37.66 -10.13 -4.34
CA GLY A 160 38.03 -11.49 -4.79
C GLY A 160 39.04 -12.29 -3.93
N ASP A 161 39.94 -11.64 -3.19
CA ASP A 161 40.92 -12.33 -2.32
C ASP A 161 40.37 -12.66 -0.91
N ARG A 162 39.15 -12.23 -0.58
CA ARG A 162 38.55 -12.27 0.77
C ARG A 162 37.16 -12.92 0.81
N VAL A 163 36.68 -13.41 -0.34
CA VAL A 163 35.35 -14.03 -0.45
C VAL A 163 35.48 -15.54 -0.32
N ILE A 164 34.73 -16.12 0.61
CA ILE A 164 34.57 -17.56 0.78
C ILE A 164 33.19 -17.96 0.26
N HIS A 165 33.20 -18.73 -0.81
CA HIS A 165 32.00 -19.21 -1.49
C HIS A 165 31.51 -20.50 -0.85
N LEU A 166 30.20 -20.59 -0.67
CA LEU A 166 29.47 -21.69 -0.05
C LEU A 166 28.35 -22.16 -0.99
N CYS A 167 28.18 -23.46 -1.16
CA CYS A 167 27.00 -24.00 -1.82
C CYS A 167 26.57 -25.31 -1.19
N ASP A 168 25.32 -25.37 -0.73
CA ASP A 168 24.69 -26.61 -0.32
C ASP A 168 23.28 -26.70 -0.90
N CYS A 169 22.92 -27.91 -1.30
CA CYS A 169 21.72 -28.20 -2.08
C CYS A 169 20.83 -29.15 -1.30
N GLN A 170 20.53 -28.76 -0.05
CA GLN A 170 19.66 -29.54 0.81
C GLN A 170 18.20 -29.46 0.34
N SER A 171 17.30 -30.17 1.02
CA SER A 171 15.89 -30.22 0.62
C SER A 171 15.27 -28.82 0.47
N GLY A 172 14.65 -28.55 -0.68
CA GLY A 172 14.08 -27.24 -1.02
C GLY A 172 15.00 -26.31 -1.80
N ALA A 173 16.20 -26.76 -2.19
CA ALA A 173 17.08 -26.11 -3.15
C ALA A 173 16.61 -26.27 -4.60
N ASP A 174 17.11 -25.40 -5.48
CA ASP A 174 16.86 -25.46 -6.92
C ASP A 174 17.35 -26.79 -7.50
N THR A 175 16.66 -27.28 -8.53
CA THR A 175 16.93 -28.60 -9.13
C THR A 175 18.32 -28.73 -9.76
N ASP A 176 18.93 -27.62 -10.15
CA ASP A 176 20.26 -27.51 -10.76
C ASP A 176 21.33 -27.02 -9.77
N CYS A 177 21.02 -26.95 -8.47
CA CYS A 177 21.99 -26.63 -7.43
C CYS A 177 23.09 -27.71 -7.38
N ALA A 178 24.36 -27.26 -7.25
CA ALA A 178 25.52 -28.14 -7.12
C ALA A 178 26.24 -27.91 -5.78
N SER A 179 26.18 -28.88 -4.86
CA SER A 179 26.82 -28.77 -3.55
C SER A 179 28.35 -28.68 -3.67
N GLY A 180 28.94 -27.84 -2.81
CA GLY A 180 30.38 -27.79 -2.59
C GLY A 180 30.91 -28.94 -1.73
N ASP A 181 32.16 -28.78 -1.28
CA ASP A 181 32.83 -29.68 -0.33
C ASP A 181 33.62 -28.84 0.68
N ASP A 182 33.51 -29.13 1.97
CA ASP A 182 34.19 -28.38 3.03
C ASP A 182 35.72 -28.51 2.98
N ALA A 183 36.24 -29.54 2.29
CA ALA A 183 37.65 -29.69 1.97
C ALA A 183 38.16 -28.63 0.98
N ASN A 184 37.26 -27.96 0.24
CA ASN A 184 37.62 -26.93 -0.71
C ASN A 184 38.11 -25.65 -0.02
N LEU A 185 38.90 -24.86 -0.74
CA LEU A 185 39.36 -23.55 -0.26
C LEU A 185 38.26 -22.49 -0.25
N GLY A 186 37.16 -22.68 -0.99
CA GLY A 186 36.02 -21.74 -1.01
C GLY A 186 36.05 -20.71 -2.13
N SER A 187 36.51 -21.09 -3.33
CA SER A 187 36.36 -20.25 -4.53
C SER A 187 34.99 -20.47 -5.19
N ALA A 188 34.53 -19.56 -6.05
CA ALA A 188 33.25 -19.70 -6.75
C ALA A 188 33.13 -21.02 -7.55
N LEU A 189 34.24 -21.52 -8.12
CA LEU A 189 34.27 -22.77 -8.88
C LEU A 189 34.43 -24.02 -8.01
N SER A 190 34.87 -23.86 -6.76
CA SER A 190 35.09 -24.94 -5.80
C SER A 190 34.66 -24.45 -4.42
N PRO A 191 33.34 -24.28 -4.19
CA PRO A 191 32.83 -23.69 -2.97
C PRO A 191 32.94 -24.68 -1.80
N LYS A 192 32.97 -24.13 -0.58
CA LYS A 192 32.69 -24.90 0.65
C LYS A 192 31.21 -25.28 0.69
N ARG A 193 30.81 -26.16 1.61
CA ARG A 193 29.44 -26.67 1.68
C ARG A 193 28.67 -26.17 2.89
N SER A 194 29.10 -26.53 4.09
CA SER A 194 28.25 -26.51 5.28
C SER A 194 28.19 -25.16 6.00
N ILE A 195 27.15 -24.98 6.83
CA ILE A 195 27.07 -23.87 7.80
C ILE A 195 28.24 -23.89 8.78
N THR A 196 28.69 -25.06 9.22
CA THR A 196 29.87 -25.18 10.08
C THR A 196 31.11 -24.60 9.40
N ALA A 197 31.29 -24.86 8.11
CA ALA A 197 32.37 -24.28 7.33
C ALA A 197 32.20 -22.76 7.13
N ALA A 198 30.97 -22.26 6.98
CA ALA A 198 30.67 -20.83 6.94
C ALA A 198 31.09 -20.12 8.24
N ILE A 199 30.65 -20.64 9.39
CA ILE A 199 30.99 -20.11 10.73
C ILE A 199 32.51 -20.10 10.93
N ALA A 200 33.18 -21.20 10.61
CA ALA A 200 34.64 -21.31 10.76
C ALA A 200 35.41 -20.37 9.82
N ALA A 201 34.82 -20.00 8.67
CA ALA A 201 35.43 -19.11 7.70
C ALA A 201 35.17 -17.63 8.00
N PHE A 202 34.12 -17.28 8.74
CA PHE A 202 33.78 -15.89 9.01
C PHE A 202 34.76 -15.24 9.98
N ASN A 203 35.47 -14.21 9.50
CA ASN A 203 36.44 -13.44 10.26
C ASN A 203 36.55 -11.98 9.76
N ALA A 204 37.35 -11.17 10.45
CA ALA A 204 37.61 -9.76 10.16
C ALA A 204 37.87 -9.47 8.68
N GLY A 205 37.02 -8.67 8.05
CA GLY A 205 37.15 -8.26 6.65
C GLY A 205 36.90 -9.35 5.61
N SER A 206 36.39 -10.52 6.01
CA SER A 206 35.98 -11.61 5.10
C SER A 206 34.55 -11.41 4.61
N ASP A 207 34.29 -11.92 3.41
CA ASP A 207 32.95 -11.98 2.83
C ASP A 207 32.55 -13.46 2.68
N LEU A 208 31.34 -13.82 3.10
CA LEU A 208 30.73 -15.13 2.81
C LEU A 208 29.74 -14.95 1.68
N ALA A 209 29.92 -15.73 0.61
CA ALA A 209 29.03 -15.73 -0.53
C ALA A 209 28.30 -17.07 -0.61
N PHE A 210 26.97 -17.06 -0.51
CA PHE A 210 26.10 -18.23 -0.59
C PHE A 210 25.54 -18.38 -2.01
N CYS A 211 25.57 -19.60 -2.58
CA CYS A 211 25.11 -19.79 -3.95
C CYS A 211 23.60 -19.55 -4.07
N ARG A 212 23.20 -18.84 -5.11
CA ARG A 212 21.80 -18.76 -5.53
C ARG A 212 21.24 -20.15 -5.83
N GLY A 213 19.98 -20.37 -5.43
CA GLY A 213 19.32 -21.66 -5.46
C GLY A 213 19.71 -22.62 -4.34
N GLY A 214 20.69 -22.28 -3.50
CA GLY A 214 21.17 -23.10 -2.40
C GLY A 214 20.29 -23.06 -1.15
N VAL A 215 20.28 -24.15 -0.39
CA VAL A 215 19.58 -24.28 0.89
C VAL A 215 20.48 -24.93 1.94
N TRP A 216 20.50 -24.32 3.12
CA TRP A 216 21.21 -24.79 4.30
C TRP A 216 20.24 -24.97 5.46
N HIS A 217 20.09 -26.19 5.96
CA HIS A 217 19.44 -26.44 7.24
C HIS A 217 20.44 -26.36 8.38
N SER A 218 20.00 -25.79 9.50
CA SER A 218 20.76 -25.77 10.74
C SER A 218 19.86 -26.07 11.93
N ASP A 219 20.33 -26.92 12.82
CA ASP A 219 19.72 -27.18 14.13
C ASP A 219 20.24 -26.24 15.23
N THR A 220 21.23 -25.41 14.89
CA THR A 220 21.89 -24.46 15.78
C THR A 220 21.93 -23.06 15.17
N ALA A 221 22.13 -22.05 16.01
CA ALA A 221 22.28 -20.67 15.55
C ALA A 221 23.62 -20.46 14.82
N LEU A 222 23.62 -19.57 13.83
CA LEU A 222 24.82 -19.14 13.13
C LEU A 222 25.47 -18.01 13.93
N GLN A 223 26.31 -18.39 14.89
CA GLN A 223 27.10 -17.46 15.69
C GLN A 223 28.31 -16.95 14.88
N LEU A 224 28.27 -15.68 14.48
CA LEU A 224 29.26 -15.09 13.57
C LEU A 224 30.11 -14.05 14.31
N SER A 225 31.42 -14.28 14.38
CA SER A 225 32.34 -13.32 15.00
C SER A 225 32.69 -12.20 14.04
N ALA A 226 32.16 -11.00 14.29
CA ALA A 226 32.50 -9.79 13.56
C ALA A 226 33.68 -9.01 14.17
N SER A 227 34.52 -9.70 14.95
CA SER A 227 35.73 -9.11 15.52
C SER A 227 36.63 -8.59 14.40
N GLY A 228 37.04 -7.32 14.47
CA GLY A 228 37.95 -6.69 13.51
C GLY A 228 37.30 -6.17 12.20
N CYS A 229 36.00 -6.38 12.00
CA CYS A 229 35.24 -5.75 10.91
C CYS A 229 35.11 -4.24 11.17
N ASN A 230 35.01 -3.44 10.10
CA ASN A 230 34.78 -1.99 10.18
C ASN A 230 34.28 -1.44 8.83
N ASN A 231 33.99 -0.14 8.75
CA ASN A 231 33.42 0.44 7.54
C ASN A 231 34.35 0.38 6.31
N ASP A 232 35.68 0.43 6.50
CA ASP A 232 36.67 0.33 5.42
C ASP A 232 36.87 -1.14 4.98
N THR A 233 36.81 -2.06 5.95
CA THR A 233 36.91 -3.50 5.73
C THR A 233 35.72 -4.22 6.38
N PRO A 234 34.52 -4.11 5.79
CA PRO A 234 33.31 -4.74 6.33
C PRO A 234 33.42 -6.26 6.29
N CYS A 235 32.58 -6.92 7.08
CA CYS A 235 32.31 -8.34 6.97
C CYS A 235 30.94 -8.54 6.35
N THR A 236 30.90 -9.23 5.22
CA THR A 236 29.68 -9.30 4.39
C THR A 236 29.17 -10.73 4.31
N LEU A 237 27.86 -10.89 4.46
CA LEU A 237 27.12 -12.08 4.08
C LEU A 237 26.29 -11.72 2.86
N GLN A 238 26.49 -12.43 1.76
CA GLN A 238 25.83 -12.13 0.49
C GLN A 238 25.57 -13.39 -0.32
N ASP A 239 24.87 -13.23 -1.43
CA ASP A 239 24.71 -14.25 -2.46
C ASP A 239 25.88 -14.25 -3.48
N TYR A 240 25.93 -15.27 -4.35
CA TYR A 240 26.64 -15.25 -5.63
C TYR A 240 25.95 -16.18 -6.64
N GLY A 241 26.26 -15.96 -7.92
CA GLY A 241 25.73 -16.76 -9.03
C GLY A 241 24.67 -16.02 -9.83
N ASP A 242 23.86 -16.79 -10.57
CA ASP A 242 22.81 -16.25 -11.44
C ASP A 242 21.69 -15.61 -10.61
N SER A 243 21.45 -14.31 -10.79
CA SER A 243 20.44 -13.55 -10.06
C SER A 243 19.00 -13.94 -10.42
N SER A 244 18.78 -14.66 -11.53
CA SER A 244 17.46 -15.21 -11.89
C SER A 244 17.04 -16.39 -11.02
N ARG A 245 17.99 -16.99 -10.28
CA ARG A 245 17.72 -18.08 -9.34
C ARG A 245 17.30 -17.56 -7.97
N ALA A 246 16.64 -18.43 -7.20
CA ALA A 246 16.15 -18.10 -5.87
C ALA A 246 17.30 -17.60 -4.96
N ARG A 247 17.00 -16.62 -4.09
CA ARG A 247 17.96 -16.15 -3.07
C ARG A 247 18.42 -17.32 -2.19
N PRO A 248 19.68 -17.33 -1.70
CA PRO A 248 20.16 -18.39 -0.84
C PRO A 248 19.36 -18.42 0.45
N LYS A 249 18.97 -19.62 0.90
CA LYS A 249 18.09 -19.82 2.05
C LYS A 249 18.77 -20.56 3.18
N ILE A 250 18.81 -19.92 4.35
CA ILE A 250 19.28 -20.50 5.61
C ILE A 250 18.05 -20.79 6.46
N SER A 251 17.80 -22.07 6.72
CA SER A 251 16.60 -22.55 7.38
C SER A 251 16.93 -23.19 8.74
N ILE A 252 16.47 -22.59 9.82
CA ILE A 252 16.55 -23.18 11.16
C ILE A 252 15.47 -24.26 11.28
N THR A 253 15.88 -25.48 11.61
CA THR A 253 14.99 -26.66 11.72
C THR A 253 14.65 -27.02 13.16
N GLN A 254 15.43 -26.52 14.13
CA GLN A 254 15.26 -26.83 15.53
C GLN A 254 14.14 -26.00 16.16
N THR A 255 13.26 -26.66 16.93
CA THR A 255 12.22 -26.01 17.72
C THR A 255 12.80 -25.30 18.95
N GLY A 256 12.08 -24.31 19.46
CA GLY A 256 12.45 -23.54 20.65
C GLY A 256 13.38 -22.38 20.33
N ASN A 257 14.06 -21.84 21.35
CA ASN A 257 14.84 -20.61 21.24
C ASN A 257 16.19 -20.82 20.51
N VAL A 258 16.12 -21.04 19.19
CA VAL A 258 17.26 -21.09 18.27
C VAL A 258 17.12 -19.97 17.25
N ASN A 259 18.14 -19.12 17.22
CA ASN A 259 18.22 -17.94 16.35
C ASN A 259 18.75 -18.32 14.95
N GLY A 260 18.50 -17.47 13.96
CA GLY A 260 19.14 -17.51 12.65
C GLY A 260 20.58 -17.01 12.73
N LEU A 261 20.79 -15.74 12.38
CA LEU A 261 22.10 -15.08 12.46
C LEU A 261 22.29 -14.39 13.81
N VAL A 262 23.43 -14.61 14.45
CA VAL A 262 23.76 -13.99 15.74
C VAL A 262 25.06 -13.20 15.66
N PHE A 263 24.96 -11.91 15.99
CA PHE A 263 26.09 -11.01 16.21
C PHE A 263 26.04 -10.52 17.65
N ASP A 264 26.85 -11.17 18.49
CA ASP A 264 27.00 -10.85 19.91
C ASP A 264 28.49 -10.95 20.28
N PRO A 265 29.16 -9.85 20.65
CA PRO A 265 30.55 -9.85 21.10
C PRO A 265 30.82 -10.71 22.33
N SER A 266 29.78 -11.17 23.03
CA SER A 266 29.84 -12.00 24.24
C SER A 266 30.51 -11.36 25.46
N ASP A 267 31.06 -10.15 25.30
CA ASP A 267 31.67 -9.31 26.33
C ASP A 267 31.22 -7.85 26.11
N ASP A 268 30.65 -7.23 27.15
CA ASP A 268 30.16 -5.84 27.11
C ASP A 268 31.28 -4.80 26.94
N GLN A 269 32.55 -5.19 27.03
CA GLN A 269 33.69 -4.32 26.77
C GLN A 269 34.16 -4.37 25.30
N LEU A 270 33.63 -5.31 24.51
CA LEU A 270 33.91 -5.42 23.09
C LEU A 270 32.84 -4.70 22.28
N SER A 271 33.23 -4.17 21.12
CA SER A 271 32.33 -3.56 20.15
C SER A 271 32.65 -4.09 18.75
N TRP A 272 31.61 -4.49 18.02
CA TRP A 272 31.74 -4.94 16.63
C TRP A 272 31.03 -3.96 15.69
N GLN A 273 31.59 -3.81 14.49
CA GLN A 273 31.09 -2.85 13.52
C GLN A 273 31.34 -3.27 12.07
N GLY A 274 30.68 -2.61 11.11
CA GLY A 274 30.90 -2.84 9.69
C GLY A 274 30.39 -4.20 9.22
N ILE A 275 29.20 -4.59 9.68
CA ILE A 275 28.55 -5.84 9.30
C ILE A 275 27.59 -5.56 8.15
N ARG A 276 27.59 -6.42 7.12
CA ARG A 276 26.66 -6.34 6.00
C ARG A 276 25.98 -7.69 5.80
N VAL A 277 24.66 -7.70 5.73
CA VAL A 277 23.87 -8.89 5.39
C VAL A 277 22.99 -8.52 4.22
N HIS A 278 23.16 -9.21 3.10
CA HIS A 278 22.58 -8.83 1.83
C HIS A 278 21.97 -10.04 1.13
N ASN A 279 20.72 -9.91 0.69
CA ASN A 279 20.14 -10.80 -0.32
C ASN A 279 19.98 -12.28 0.09
N LEU A 280 19.66 -12.51 1.37
CA LEU A 280 19.47 -13.84 1.95
C LEU A 280 18.02 -14.05 2.40
N GLN A 281 17.58 -15.31 2.35
CA GLN A 281 16.37 -15.76 3.04
C GLN A 281 16.77 -16.43 4.36
N LEU A 282 16.21 -15.97 5.47
CA LEU A 282 16.33 -16.58 6.78
C LEU A 282 14.95 -17.10 7.18
N THR A 283 14.84 -18.40 7.40
CA THR A 283 13.54 -19.02 7.71
C THR A 283 13.62 -19.91 8.94
N LYS A 284 12.54 -20.05 9.68
CA LYS A 284 12.39 -21.06 10.72
C LYS A 284 11.22 -21.98 10.41
N GLN A 285 11.48 -23.29 10.36
CA GLN A 285 10.47 -24.27 9.93
C GLN A 285 9.41 -24.56 11.00
N SER A 286 9.78 -24.46 12.28
CA SER A 286 8.88 -24.85 13.37
C SER A 286 7.73 -23.87 13.57
N GLN A 287 7.94 -22.59 13.23
CA GLN A 287 6.98 -21.51 13.48
C GLN A 287 6.38 -21.59 14.89
N ASP A 288 7.21 -21.88 15.89
CA ASP A 288 6.80 -22.00 17.29
C ASP A 288 6.78 -20.64 18.02
N GLY A 289 7.06 -19.55 17.28
CA GLY A 289 7.19 -18.19 17.78
C GLY A 289 8.35 -17.99 18.74
N GLU A 290 9.37 -18.84 18.68
CA GLU A 290 10.59 -18.73 19.47
C GLU A 290 11.81 -18.37 18.62
N GLY A 291 12.81 -17.77 19.26
CA GLY A 291 14.07 -17.37 18.61
C GLY A 291 13.94 -16.18 17.68
N PHE A 292 15.09 -15.73 17.17
CA PHE A 292 15.22 -14.49 16.40
C PHE A 292 15.84 -14.75 15.02
N GLY A 293 15.33 -14.13 13.97
CA GLY A 293 15.88 -14.26 12.62
C GLY A 293 17.29 -13.66 12.52
N LEU A 294 17.41 -12.40 12.93
CA LEU A 294 18.69 -11.75 13.21
C LEU A 294 18.71 -11.24 14.66
N PHE A 295 19.76 -11.58 15.39
CA PHE A 295 19.99 -11.14 16.75
C PHE A 295 21.25 -10.27 16.81
N LEU A 296 21.05 -8.96 17.01
CA LEU A 296 22.09 -7.95 17.18
C LEU A 296 22.11 -7.53 18.65
N PHE A 297 23.13 -7.97 19.39
CA PHE A 297 23.14 -7.84 20.85
C PHE A 297 24.39 -7.14 21.38
N ARG A 298 24.21 -6.33 22.43
CA ARG A 298 25.26 -5.51 23.08
C ARG A 298 25.80 -4.46 22.11
N ASN A 299 27.11 -4.22 22.12
CA ASN A 299 27.73 -3.10 21.40
C ASN A 299 27.95 -3.46 19.93
N ILE A 300 26.89 -3.30 19.12
CA ILE A 300 26.90 -3.54 17.68
C ILE A 300 26.66 -2.21 16.96
N ASN A 301 27.50 -1.91 15.99
CA ASN A 301 27.53 -0.63 15.26
C ASN A 301 27.59 -0.85 13.75
N GLN A 302 27.17 0.14 12.96
CA GLN A 302 27.39 0.17 11.50
C GLN A 302 26.97 -1.13 10.81
N VAL A 303 25.71 -1.52 10.97
CA VAL A 303 25.14 -2.73 10.38
C VAL A 303 24.20 -2.35 9.24
N ALA A 304 24.44 -2.92 8.07
CA ALA A 304 23.55 -2.78 6.92
C ALA A 304 22.91 -4.13 6.59
N MET A 305 21.60 -4.22 6.75
CA MET A 305 20.76 -5.34 6.34
C MET A 305 19.95 -4.88 5.13
N GLN A 306 20.08 -5.59 4.01
CA GLN A 306 19.40 -5.20 2.77
C GLN A 306 18.90 -6.40 1.98
N CYS A 307 17.74 -6.29 1.34
CA CYS A 307 17.22 -7.34 0.47
C CYS A 307 17.01 -8.69 1.17
N LEU A 308 16.70 -8.65 2.46
CA LEU A 308 16.48 -9.86 3.25
C LEU A 308 15.04 -10.32 3.13
N GLU A 309 14.84 -11.61 3.30
CA GLU A 309 13.56 -12.18 3.67
C GLU A 309 13.72 -12.90 5.00
N VAL A 310 12.87 -12.57 5.98
CA VAL A 310 12.94 -13.16 7.33
C VAL A 310 11.56 -13.67 7.73
N ASP A 311 11.46 -14.98 7.91
CA ASP A 311 10.18 -15.69 8.11
C ASP A 311 10.20 -16.74 9.23
N GLY A 312 9.07 -16.81 9.95
CA GLY A 312 8.75 -17.90 10.86
C GLY A 312 9.42 -17.88 12.24
N PHE A 313 10.20 -16.84 12.57
CA PHE A 313 10.83 -16.69 13.88
C PHE A 313 9.84 -16.14 14.92
N GLY A 314 10.22 -16.15 16.20
CA GLY A 314 9.53 -15.34 17.20
C GLY A 314 9.64 -13.86 16.88
N ILE A 315 10.86 -13.37 16.70
CA ILE A 315 11.10 -11.99 16.25
C ILE A 315 11.95 -12.03 14.97
N GLY A 316 11.54 -11.29 13.94
CA GLY A 316 12.30 -11.21 12.69
C GLY A 316 13.69 -10.63 12.91
N VAL A 317 13.77 -9.39 13.38
CA VAL A 317 15.02 -8.72 13.76
C VAL A 317 14.92 -8.20 15.18
N TYR A 318 15.85 -8.62 16.03
CA TYR A 318 15.97 -8.13 17.40
C TYR A 318 17.29 -7.39 17.60
N LEU A 319 17.17 -6.10 17.93
CA LEU A 319 18.26 -5.20 18.28
C LEU A 319 18.16 -4.84 19.76
N ASN A 320 19.17 -5.18 20.54
CA ASN A 320 19.24 -4.78 21.94
C ASN A 320 20.68 -4.45 22.30
N SER A 321 20.94 -3.14 22.48
CA SER A 321 22.27 -2.66 22.83
C SER A 321 22.36 -2.34 24.31
N ASN A 322 23.53 -2.63 24.88
CA ASN A 322 23.86 -2.36 26.28
C ASN A 322 24.53 -1.00 26.47
N ASP A 323 24.94 -0.32 25.40
CA ASP A 323 25.61 0.98 25.47
C ASP A 323 24.83 2.10 24.76
N LEU A 324 25.13 3.33 25.18
CA LEU A 324 24.52 4.54 24.65
C LEU A 324 25.22 5.05 23.38
N GLU A 325 26.15 4.29 22.81
CA GLU A 325 26.95 4.74 21.65
C GLU A 325 26.71 3.87 20.42
N SER A 326 26.11 2.68 20.60
CA SER A 326 25.70 1.81 19.52
C SER A 326 24.80 2.55 18.55
N GLY A 327 25.05 2.38 17.26
CA GLY A 327 24.23 3.03 16.26
C GLY A 327 24.55 2.68 14.82
N ASP A 328 23.87 3.37 13.91
CA ASP A 328 23.96 3.17 12.46
C ASP A 328 23.54 1.75 12.05
N ILE A 329 22.36 1.35 12.50
CA ILE A 329 21.72 0.08 12.15
C ILE A 329 20.65 0.36 11.11
N THR A 330 20.81 -0.21 9.92
CA THR A 330 19.89 -0.01 8.80
C THR A 330 19.30 -1.34 8.35
N LEU A 331 17.97 -1.39 8.23
CA LEU A 331 17.25 -2.40 7.47
C LEU A 331 16.60 -1.73 6.28
N SER A 332 16.89 -2.23 5.08
CA SER A 332 16.34 -1.66 3.86
C SER A 332 15.91 -2.69 2.84
N ASP A 333 14.92 -2.33 2.03
CA ASP A 333 14.51 -3.12 0.87
C ASP A 333 14.20 -4.60 1.22
N SER A 334 13.69 -4.88 2.42
CA SER A 334 13.57 -6.23 2.98
C SER A 334 12.13 -6.63 3.31
N TYR A 335 11.85 -7.93 3.25
CA TYR A 335 10.54 -8.50 3.55
C TYR A 335 10.59 -9.29 4.87
N ILE A 336 9.98 -8.73 5.91
CA ILE A 336 9.96 -9.32 7.25
C ILE A 336 8.54 -9.77 7.54
N HIS A 337 8.29 -11.08 7.56
CA HIS A 337 6.93 -11.59 7.58
C HIS A 337 6.78 -12.87 8.38
N GLY A 338 5.54 -13.19 8.76
CA GLY A 338 5.22 -14.47 9.39
C GLY A 338 5.90 -14.71 10.76
N ASN A 339 6.43 -13.67 11.42
CA ASN A 339 7.10 -13.82 12.71
C ASN A 339 6.09 -13.77 13.87
N GLY A 340 6.20 -14.67 14.84
CA GLY A 340 5.18 -14.92 15.86
C GLY A 340 4.93 -13.74 16.82
N VAL A 341 5.94 -12.97 17.17
CA VAL A 341 5.89 -11.90 18.18
C VAL A 341 6.01 -10.53 17.51
N MET A 342 7.12 -10.27 16.80
CA MET A 342 7.33 -8.99 16.11
C MET A 342 8.14 -9.15 14.83
N GLY A 343 7.94 -8.24 13.87
CA GLY A 343 8.83 -8.15 12.71
C GLY A 343 10.17 -7.51 13.11
N TRP A 344 10.10 -6.35 13.78
CA TRP A 344 11.24 -5.63 14.32
C TRP A 344 11.05 -5.30 15.80
N LEU A 345 12.07 -5.57 16.62
CA LEU A 345 12.13 -5.16 18.02
C LEU A 345 13.44 -4.42 18.33
N GLY A 346 13.31 -3.23 18.93
CA GLY A 346 14.39 -2.47 19.53
C GLY A 346 14.93 -1.36 18.66
N GLY A 347 16.06 -0.79 19.07
CA GLY A 347 16.58 0.45 18.49
C GLY A 347 17.90 0.87 19.14
N THR A 348 18.61 1.72 18.44
CA THR A 348 19.87 2.38 18.83
C THR A 348 19.93 3.78 18.22
N HIS A 349 21.03 4.51 18.40
CA HIS A 349 21.28 5.76 17.68
C HIS A 349 21.27 5.53 16.16
N ARG A 350 20.62 6.41 15.38
CA ARG A 350 20.63 6.31 13.90
C ARG A 350 20.09 4.98 13.37
N THR A 351 19.04 4.46 14.02
CA THR A 351 18.28 3.31 13.51
C THR A 351 17.47 3.73 12.29
N ARG A 352 17.60 3.00 11.17
CA ARG A 352 16.94 3.31 9.91
C ARG A 352 16.18 2.11 9.37
N LEU A 353 14.87 2.23 9.21
CA LEU A 353 14.00 1.26 8.55
C LEU A 353 13.48 1.90 7.27
N GLU A 354 14.00 1.49 6.11
CA GLU A 354 13.70 2.16 4.84
C GLU A 354 13.22 1.18 3.75
N ARG A 355 12.03 1.41 3.17
CA ARG A 355 11.50 0.63 2.03
C ARG A 355 11.35 -0.87 2.32
N ASN A 356 10.97 -1.22 3.53
CA ASN A 356 10.71 -2.60 3.92
C ASN A 356 9.23 -2.93 3.87
N ARG A 357 8.92 -4.22 3.74
CA ARG A 357 7.57 -4.74 3.93
C ARG A 357 7.53 -5.56 5.21
N PHE A 358 6.70 -5.16 6.14
CA PHE A 358 6.37 -5.91 7.35
C PHE A 358 4.96 -6.45 7.20
N HIS A 359 4.80 -7.77 7.24
CA HIS A 359 3.52 -8.40 6.93
C HIS A 359 3.25 -9.59 7.86
N ASN A 360 2.06 -9.66 8.44
CA ASN A 360 1.64 -10.82 9.23
C ASN A 360 2.65 -11.16 10.35
N ASN A 361 3.16 -10.15 11.06
CA ASN A 361 3.98 -10.38 12.25
C ASN A 361 3.14 -10.15 13.52
N GLY A 362 3.46 -10.87 14.61
CA GLY A 362 2.78 -10.76 15.89
C GLY A 362 1.54 -11.64 16.05
N TRP A 363 1.40 -12.67 15.23
CA TRP A 363 0.25 -13.57 15.23
C TRP A 363 0.20 -14.51 16.46
N LEU A 364 1.34 -14.80 17.10
CA LEU A 364 1.39 -15.66 18.28
C LEU A 364 0.98 -14.88 19.53
N ASN A 365 -0.09 -15.36 20.19
CA ASN A 365 -0.72 -14.67 21.31
C ASN A 365 -1.07 -13.21 20.94
N ALA A 366 -1.65 -13.04 19.74
CA ALA A 366 -2.05 -11.76 19.20
C ALA A 366 -2.76 -10.88 20.24
N SER A 367 -2.21 -9.70 20.46
CA SER A 367 -2.70 -8.73 21.44
C SER A 367 -2.18 -7.33 21.10
N ALA A 368 -2.66 -6.33 21.84
CA ALA A 368 -2.18 -4.94 21.75
C ALA A 368 -0.66 -4.79 22.00
N LEU A 369 0.01 -5.80 22.57
CA LEU A 369 1.44 -5.80 22.85
C LEU A 369 2.30 -6.37 21.70
N GLN A 370 1.66 -6.86 20.64
CA GLN A 370 2.34 -7.39 19.47
C GLN A 370 2.33 -6.35 18.34
N HIS A 371 3.40 -6.35 17.54
CA HIS A 371 3.69 -5.27 16.61
C HIS A 371 4.35 -5.78 15.33
N ASN A 372 4.09 -5.12 14.20
CA ASN A 372 4.95 -5.26 13.03
C ASN A 372 6.33 -4.65 13.35
N VAL A 373 6.34 -3.40 13.84
CA VAL A 373 7.54 -2.66 14.21
C VAL A 373 7.40 -2.09 15.62
N TYR A 374 8.30 -2.49 16.52
CA TYR A 374 8.45 -1.92 17.85
C TYR A 374 9.84 -1.29 17.99
N LEU A 375 9.91 0.03 17.99
CA LEU A 375 11.13 0.78 18.25
C LEU A 375 11.21 1.11 19.74
N SER A 376 12.29 0.70 20.37
CA SER A 376 12.62 1.07 21.75
C SER A 376 14.10 1.37 21.89
N GLN A 377 14.47 1.98 23.02
CA GLN A 377 15.86 2.31 23.33
C GLN A 377 16.53 3.31 22.36
N MET A 378 15.77 3.95 21.45
CA MET A 378 16.31 5.02 20.61
C MET A 378 16.53 6.29 21.44
N ARG A 379 17.76 6.80 21.46
CA ARG A 379 18.13 8.01 22.21
C ARG A 379 18.60 9.17 21.33
N SER A 380 18.57 9.02 20.00
CA SER A 380 18.80 10.11 19.02
C SER A 380 17.96 9.91 17.76
N ASP A 381 18.32 10.65 16.70
CA ASP A 381 17.76 10.58 15.36
C ASP A 381 17.55 9.14 14.88
N GLY A 382 16.33 8.85 14.45
CA GLY A 382 15.91 7.58 13.85
C GLY A 382 15.05 7.87 12.63
N VAL A 383 15.04 6.96 11.66
CA VAL A 383 14.27 7.12 10.42
C VAL A 383 13.44 5.86 10.15
N VAL A 384 12.15 6.04 9.97
CA VAL A 384 11.24 5.02 9.43
C VAL A 384 10.61 5.60 8.18
N ARG A 385 11.05 5.15 7.02
CA ARG A 385 10.65 5.73 5.74
C ARG A 385 10.23 4.72 4.70
N GLY A 386 9.14 4.98 3.99
CA GLY A 386 8.84 4.23 2.77
C GLY A 386 8.43 2.79 3.02
N ASN A 387 8.11 2.40 4.25
CA ASN A 387 7.78 1.01 4.58
C ASN A 387 6.29 0.73 4.36
N TRP A 388 5.97 -0.52 4.05
CA TRP A 388 4.62 -1.05 4.01
C TRP A 388 4.40 -2.01 5.17
N LEU A 389 3.45 -1.68 6.05
CA LEU A 389 3.04 -2.50 7.17
C LEU A 389 1.60 -2.96 6.95
N SER A 390 1.37 -4.25 7.08
CA SER A 390 0.04 -4.85 6.91
C SER A 390 -0.17 -6.09 7.76
N ASP A 391 -1.43 -6.42 7.99
CA ASP A 391 -1.87 -7.62 8.70
C ASP A 391 -1.17 -7.75 10.07
N SER A 392 -1.20 -6.69 10.85
CA SER A 392 -0.48 -6.61 12.12
C SER A 392 -1.17 -7.43 13.21
N ALA A 393 -0.41 -8.32 13.85
CA ALA A 393 -0.85 -9.09 15.01
C ALA A 393 -2.23 -9.73 14.83
N LEU A 394 -2.37 -10.55 13.79
CA LEU A 394 -3.64 -11.20 13.47
C LEU A 394 -4.03 -12.23 14.54
N ASP A 395 -5.25 -12.11 15.04
CA ASP A 395 -5.86 -13.12 15.91
C ASP A 395 -6.38 -14.34 15.12
N ALA A 396 -7.01 -15.29 15.83
CA ALA A 396 -7.56 -16.50 15.21
C ALA A 396 -8.71 -16.25 14.20
N ASN A 397 -9.27 -15.04 14.16
CA ASN A 397 -10.30 -14.61 13.21
C ASN A 397 -9.73 -13.72 12.10
N GLU A 398 -8.40 -13.68 11.95
CA GLU A 398 -7.70 -12.78 11.03
C GLU A 398 -8.01 -11.31 11.31
N GLN A 399 -8.29 -10.95 12.56
CA GLN A 399 -8.47 -9.56 12.97
C GLN A 399 -7.15 -8.99 13.47
N CYS A 400 -6.79 -7.80 13.00
CA CYS A 400 -5.71 -7.04 13.62
C CYS A 400 -6.13 -6.66 15.06
N VAL A 401 -5.27 -6.95 16.04
CA VAL A 401 -5.50 -6.60 17.45
C VAL A 401 -4.32 -5.88 18.10
N GLY A 402 -3.24 -5.65 17.35
CA GLY A 402 -1.99 -5.02 17.80
C GLY A 402 -1.77 -3.63 17.21
N THR A 403 -0.70 -2.96 17.66
CA THR A 403 -0.26 -1.69 17.04
C THR A 403 0.72 -2.00 15.92
N SER A 404 0.48 -1.48 14.71
CA SER A 404 1.30 -1.78 13.53
C SER A 404 2.72 -1.25 13.69
N LEU A 405 2.85 0.05 13.97
CA LEU A 405 4.11 0.72 14.24
C LEU A 405 4.04 1.47 15.56
N VAL A 406 4.98 1.20 16.44
CA VAL A 406 5.12 1.94 17.69
C VAL A 406 6.56 2.34 17.97
N ALA A 407 6.72 3.57 18.45
CA ALA A 407 7.96 4.08 19.02
C ALA A 407 7.76 4.29 20.52
N HIS A 408 8.33 3.38 21.33
CA HIS A 408 8.34 3.35 22.79
C HIS A 408 9.74 3.62 23.35
N ASN A 409 10.16 4.89 23.35
CA ASN A 409 11.55 5.22 23.60
C ASN A 409 11.76 6.21 24.75
N ASP A 410 12.95 6.10 25.34
CA ASP A 410 13.43 6.98 26.40
C ASP A 410 14.19 8.18 25.81
N ASN A 411 13.56 9.35 25.78
CA ASN A 411 14.22 10.61 25.39
C ASN A 411 14.74 10.62 23.95
N THR A 412 13.95 10.13 23.00
CA THR A 412 14.29 10.22 21.57
C THR A 412 14.22 11.65 21.09
N LEU A 413 15.21 12.02 20.28
CA LEU A 413 15.31 13.31 19.60
C LEU A 413 15.20 13.08 18.10
N ASP A 414 14.46 13.92 17.40
CA ASP A 414 14.50 14.02 15.93
C ASP A 414 14.13 12.70 15.21
N LEU A 415 13.16 11.94 15.75
CA LEU A 415 12.60 10.77 15.07
C LEU A 415 11.80 11.20 13.84
N LEU A 416 12.11 10.64 12.69
CA LEU A 416 11.40 10.89 11.44
C LEU A 416 10.63 9.63 11.01
N ILE A 417 9.31 9.71 10.97
CA ILE A 417 8.45 8.67 10.40
C ILE A 417 7.76 9.25 9.18
N GLU A 418 8.20 8.86 7.99
CA GLU A 418 7.71 9.47 6.76
C GLU A 418 7.37 8.52 5.62
N ASN A 419 6.34 8.87 4.85
CA ASN A 419 5.99 8.16 3.62
C ASN A 419 5.82 6.65 3.83
N ASN A 420 5.25 6.22 4.95
CA ASN A 420 4.94 4.81 5.17
C ASN A 420 3.48 4.54 4.79
N LEU A 421 3.20 3.32 4.32
CA LEU A 421 1.86 2.78 4.18
C LEU A 421 1.58 1.82 5.34
N ILE A 422 0.53 2.10 6.10
CA ILE A 422 0.04 1.22 7.15
C ILE A 422 -1.40 0.91 6.80
N GLU A 423 -1.70 -0.35 6.51
CA GLU A 423 -3.06 -0.76 6.16
C GLU A 423 -3.47 -2.08 6.78
N GLU A 424 -4.71 -2.14 7.24
CA GLU A 424 -5.25 -3.32 7.90
C GLU A 424 -6.56 -3.74 7.23
N ARG A 425 -6.63 -5.00 6.82
CA ARG A 425 -7.78 -5.52 6.05
C ARG A 425 -9.00 -5.76 6.94
N ASN A 426 -8.77 -6.10 8.20
CA ASN A 426 -9.80 -6.50 9.16
C ASN A 426 -9.43 -6.01 10.57
N PRO A 427 -9.53 -4.70 10.85
CA PRO A 427 -9.17 -4.15 12.15
C PRO A 427 -10.19 -4.48 13.24
N SER A 428 -9.71 -4.81 14.43
CA SER A 428 -10.49 -4.68 15.67
C SER A 428 -10.29 -3.32 16.31
N ALA A 429 -11.05 -3.02 17.37
CA ALA A 429 -10.84 -1.81 18.18
C ALA A 429 -9.43 -1.72 18.79
N GLY A 430 -8.77 -2.85 19.06
CA GLY A 430 -7.41 -2.91 19.59
C GLY A 430 -6.32 -2.68 18.56
N CYS A 431 -6.65 -2.68 17.26
CA CYS A 431 -5.70 -2.48 16.19
C CYS A 431 -5.27 -1.01 16.12
N TRP A 432 -4.02 -0.65 16.32
CA TRP A 432 -3.58 0.75 16.20
C TRP A 432 -2.66 0.90 14.99
N GLY A 433 -2.68 2.06 14.35
CA GLY A 433 -1.81 2.35 13.21
C GLY A 433 -0.39 2.67 13.66
N LEU A 434 -0.12 3.96 13.80
CA LEU A 434 1.18 4.52 14.16
C LEU A 434 1.08 5.25 15.49
N THR A 435 1.95 4.90 16.45
CA THR A 435 2.08 5.70 17.68
C THR A 435 3.52 6.03 18.07
N VAL A 436 3.69 7.19 18.72
CA VAL A 436 4.94 7.66 19.33
C VAL A 436 4.66 8.00 20.78
N ASP A 437 5.00 7.07 21.68
CA ASP A 437 4.50 7.04 23.06
C ASP A 437 5.61 6.69 24.05
N ALA A 438 5.56 7.18 25.29
CA ALA A 438 6.45 6.67 26.35
C ALA A 438 6.20 5.17 26.66
N ALA A 439 7.22 4.44 27.11
CA ALA A 439 7.15 3.06 27.62
C ALA A 439 6.77 2.95 29.12
N GLY A 440 6.67 4.07 29.85
CA GLY A 440 6.07 4.20 31.18
C GLY A 440 6.94 3.78 32.38
N SER A 441 8.27 3.63 32.24
CA SER A 441 9.14 3.13 33.31
C SER A 441 10.11 4.17 33.90
N THR A 442 10.45 5.21 33.15
CA THR A 442 11.31 6.34 33.56
C THR A 442 10.76 7.67 33.03
N THR A 443 11.43 8.82 33.30
CA THR A 443 11.06 10.10 32.65
C THR A 443 11.36 9.99 31.16
N GLU A 444 10.32 9.66 30.41
CA GLU A 444 10.39 9.38 28.98
C GLU A 444 9.72 10.52 28.24
N SER A 445 10.34 10.91 27.13
CA SER A 445 9.82 11.95 26.25
C SER A 445 10.29 11.73 24.82
N HIS A 446 9.51 12.24 23.88
CA HIS A 446 9.94 12.44 22.51
C HIS A 446 10.10 13.95 22.29
N ARG A 447 11.12 14.35 21.52
CA ARG A 447 11.29 15.76 21.13
C ARG A 447 11.54 15.87 19.64
N ASN A 448 10.90 16.84 19.00
CA ASN A 448 11.02 17.11 17.57
C ASN A 448 10.74 15.88 16.69
N ALA A 449 9.87 14.97 17.14
CA ALA A 449 9.46 13.86 16.28
C ALA A 449 8.61 14.41 15.12
N ILE A 450 8.90 13.99 13.89
CA ILE A 450 8.19 14.39 12.67
C ILE A 450 7.51 13.18 12.08
N ILE A 451 6.19 13.21 12.03
CA ILE A 451 5.34 12.21 11.40
C ILE A 451 4.74 12.85 10.15
N ARG A 452 5.22 12.49 8.96
CA ARG A 452 4.79 13.16 7.74
C ARG A 452 4.58 12.29 6.51
N GLY A 453 3.61 12.65 5.68
CA GLY A 453 3.41 11.99 4.40
C GLY A 453 3.00 10.52 4.48
N ASN A 454 2.59 10.02 5.65
CA ASN A 454 2.18 8.63 5.82
C ASN A 454 0.73 8.45 5.34
N LEU A 455 0.44 7.29 4.74
CA LEU A 455 -0.93 6.82 4.49
C LEU A 455 -1.28 5.75 5.51
N VAL A 456 -2.29 6.01 6.34
CA VAL A 456 -2.82 5.05 7.32
C VAL A 456 -4.26 4.72 6.96
N ARG A 457 -4.54 3.45 6.68
CA ARG A 457 -5.82 3.00 6.15
C ARG A 457 -6.41 1.87 6.99
N ASN A 458 -7.67 2.03 7.40
CA ASN A 458 -8.48 0.96 7.99
C ASN A 458 -7.83 0.25 9.18
N VAL A 459 -7.07 0.99 9.98
CA VAL A 459 -6.59 0.52 11.29
C VAL A 459 -7.70 0.65 12.33
N GLY A 460 -7.53 0.12 13.53
CA GLY A 460 -8.51 0.17 14.63
C GLY A 460 -8.71 1.57 15.25
N ASN A 461 -8.94 1.63 16.56
CA ASN A 461 -9.43 2.84 17.24
C ASN A 461 -8.54 4.08 17.13
N LEU A 462 -7.29 3.96 16.69
CA LEU A 462 -6.36 5.06 16.55
C LEU A 462 -5.50 4.89 15.31
N ALA A 463 -5.50 5.88 14.41
CA ALA A 463 -4.66 5.85 13.22
C ALA A 463 -3.26 6.43 13.45
N ILE A 464 -3.17 7.66 13.93
CA ILE A 464 -1.89 8.31 14.27
C ILE A 464 -2.03 8.91 15.67
N GLY A 465 -1.11 8.57 16.56
CA GLY A 465 -1.09 9.08 17.92
C GLY A 465 0.28 9.49 18.39
N VAL A 466 0.34 10.55 19.20
CA VAL A 466 1.53 10.91 19.95
C VAL A 466 1.19 11.08 21.42
N ALA A 467 2.11 10.72 22.32
CA ALA A 467 2.04 11.07 23.73
C ALA A 467 3.44 11.40 24.26
N SER A 468 3.48 12.23 25.31
CA SER A 468 4.72 12.63 25.98
C SER A 468 5.73 13.24 24.99
N CYS A 469 5.23 14.05 24.06
CA CYS A 469 5.95 14.58 22.91
C CYS A 469 6.08 16.12 23.00
N VAL A 470 7.28 16.67 22.87
CA VAL A 470 7.52 18.11 22.88
C VAL A 470 7.99 18.56 21.50
N ASP A 471 7.38 19.62 20.97
CA ASP A 471 7.70 20.20 19.65
C ASP A 471 7.55 19.19 18.48
N CYS A 472 6.63 18.23 18.63
CA CYS A 472 6.39 17.21 17.62
C CYS A 472 5.51 17.72 16.47
N THR A 473 5.72 17.19 15.28
CA THR A 473 5.01 17.62 14.06
C THR A 473 4.28 16.44 13.43
N ILE A 474 3.00 16.61 13.14
CA ILE A 474 2.15 15.69 12.38
C ILE A 474 1.66 16.45 11.15
N GLU A 475 2.23 16.18 9.97
CA GLU A 475 1.94 16.95 8.77
C GLU A 475 1.80 16.14 7.48
N ASN A 476 0.98 16.61 6.53
CA ASN A 476 0.83 15.97 5.22
C ASN A 476 0.44 14.49 5.27
N ASN A 477 -0.13 13.99 6.37
CA ASN A 477 -0.55 12.59 6.45
C ASN A 477 -1.96 12.43 5.90
N ILE A 478 -2.24 11.24 5.37
CA ILE A 478 -3.58 10.82 4.96
C ILE A 478 -4.03 9.70 5.89
N VAL A 479 -5.22 9.85 6.45
CA VAL A 479 -5.90 8.80 7.21
C VAL A 479 -7.22 8.47 6.52
N ILE A 480 -7.46 7.19 6.25
CA ILE A 480 -8.70 6.69 5.66
C ILE A 480 -9.28 5.64 6.59
N GLN A 481 -10.50 5.85 7.07
CA GLN A 481 -11.24 4.88 7.88
C GLN A 481 -12.58 4.56 7.23
N THR A 482 -12.80 3.29 6.91
CA THR A 482 -14.08 2.82 6.31
C THR A 482 -14.75 1.67 7.05
N LEU A 483 -14.08 1.06 8.03
CA LEU A 483 -14.49 -0.23 8.59
C LEU A 483 -15.05 -0.17 10.02
N ILE A 484 -14.58 0.75 10.86
CA ILE A 484 -14.83 0.71 12.32
C ILE A 484 -15.41 2.01 12.88
N GLY A 485 -16.29 1.88 13.87
CA GLY A 485 -16.83 3.02 14.61
C GLY A 485 -16.04 3.36 15.87
N GLY A 486 -16.17 4.60 16.34
CA GLY A 486 -15.48 5.10 17.54
C GLY A 486 -13.97 5.29 17.38
N ALA A 487 -13.48 5.41 16.14
CA ALA A 487 -12.06 5.60 15.87
C ALA A 487 -11.63 7.06 16.02
N THR A 488 -10.34 7.27 16.29
CA THR A 488 -9.68 8.57 16.25
C THR A 488 -8.69 8.57 15.10
N GLY A 489 -8.80 9.55 14.20
CA GLY A 489 -7.85 9.70 13.09
C GLY A 489 -6.46 10.10 13.60
N ILE A 490 -6.31 11.34 14.04
CA ILE A 490 -5.07 11.87 14.59
C ILE A 490 -5.31 12.30 16.04
N ALA A 491 -4.46 11.87 16.98
CA ALA A 491 -4.56 12.21 18.39
C ALA A 491 -3.26 12.79 18.97
N SER A 492 -3.40 13.87 19.74
CA SER A 492 -2.32 14.55 20.45
C SER A 492 -2.85 15.19 21.76
N PRO A 493 -2.74 14.52 22.91
CA PRO A 493 -2.16 13.20 23.10
C PRO A 493 -3.14 12.09 22.70
N ASN A 494 -2.63 10.88 22.44
CA ASN A 494 -3.43 9.68 22.23
C ASN A 494 -3.79 8.93 23.52
N ARG A 495 -3.13 9.25 24.64
CA ARG A 495 -3.39 8.68 25.96
C ARG A 495 -2.98 9.66 27.06
N ALA A 496 -3.57 9.49 28.24
CA ALA A 496 -3.21 10.26 29.42
C ALA A 496 -1.73 10.09 29.78
N THR A 497 -1.04 11.19 30.10
CA THR A 497 0.33 11.18 30.62
C THR A 497 0.36 10.54 32.01
N ALA A 498 1.21 9.52 32.19
CA ALA A 498 1.47 8.90 33.48
C ALA A 498 2.79 9.44 34.04
N ALA A 499 2.79 10.00 35.25
CA ALA A 499 4.03 10.42 35.88
C ALA A 499 5.00 9.22 35.95
N PRO A 500 6.27 9.34 35.51
CA PRO A 500 7.03 10.59 35.38
C PRO A 500 7.21 11.14 33.94
N ASP A 501 6.34 10.77 32.99
CA ASP A 501 6.36 11.25 31.60
C ASP A 501 6.31 12.79 31.51
N LEU A 502 6.97 13.37 30.51
CA LEU A 502 6.81 14.80 30.21
C LEU A 502 5.42 15.09 29.66
N ASP A 503 4.87 16.25 30.01
CA ASP A 503 3.63 16.71 29.40
C ASP A 503 3.87 17.09 27.94
N ILE A 504 2.86 16.88 27.11
CA ILE A 504 2.88 17.22 25.69
C ILE A 504 2.86 18.75 25.52
N SER A 505 3.64 19.28 24.59
CA SER A 505 3.67 20.74 24.33
C SER A 505 4.20 21.05 22.94
N GLY A 506 3.72 22.14 22.32
CA GLY A 506 4.25 22.63 21.06
C GLY A 506 3.94 21.72 19.86
N THR A 507 2.95 20.84 19.96
CA THR A 507 2.64 19.91 18.87
C THR A 507 1.99 20.65 17.69
N LEU A 508 2.57 20.49 16.50
CA LEU A 508 2.06 21.01 15.23
C LEU A 508 1.26 19.92 14.53
N VAL A 509 -0.03 20.15 14.27
CA VAL A 509 -0.90 19.27 13.48
C VAL A 509 -1.38 20.05 12.27
N ARG A 510 -0.80 19.81 11.09
CA ARG A 510 -1.05 20.67 9.93
C ARG A 510 -1.14 19.96 8.59
N ASN A 511 -1.98 20.47 7.69
CA ASN A 511 -2.06 19.97 6.32
C ASN A 511 -2.28 18.44 6.24
N ASN A 512 -2.98 17.83 7.20
CA ASN A 512 -3.36 16.42 7.11
C ASN A 512 -4.76 16.31 6.48
N SER A 513 -5.05 15.17 5.85
CA SER A 513 -6.40 14.82 5.37
C SER A 513 -6.88 13.56 6.08
N VAL A 514 -7.98 13.66 6.82
CA VAL A 514 -8.60 12.55 7.54
C VAL A 514 -10.00 12.31 6.99
N TYR A 515 -10.20 11.13 6.41
CA TYR A 515 -11.44 10.69 5.79
C TYR A 515 -12.09 9.56 6.59
N PHE A 516 -13.37 9.72 6.91
CA PHE A 516 -14.25 8.71 7.45
C PHE A 516 -15.38 8.42 6.45
N GLY A 517 -15.59 7.15 6.13
CA GLY A 517 -16.67 6.70 5.25
C GLY A 517 -17.13 5.29 5.57
N GLY A 518 -17.91 4.67 4.67
CA GLY A 518 -18.44 3.33 4.89
C GLY A 518 -19.24 3.25 6.20
N THR A 519 -18.85 2.36 7.10
CA THR A 519 -19.44 2.20 8.45
C THR A 519 -18.66 2.92 9.54
N ALA A 520 -17.59 3.63 9.20
CA ALA A 520 -16.72 4.26 10.17
C ALA A 520 -17.34 5.50 10.82
N SER A 521 -16.98 5.75 12.07
CA SER A 521 -17.43 6.89 12.88
C SER A 521 -16.41 7.22 13.96
N GLY A 522 -16.55 8.39 14.60
CA GLY A 522 -15.66 8.84 15.66
C GLY A 522 -15.18 10.28 15.45
N ARG A 523 -13.88 10.52 15.65
CA ARG A 523 -13.30 11.86 15.59
C ARG A 523 -12.09 11.93 14.68
N ALA A 524 -12.05 12.92 13.78
CA ALA A 524 -10.93 13.04 12.84
C ALA A 524 -9.65 13.53 13.53
N TYR A 525 -9.76 14.54 14.38
CA TYR A 525 -8.66 15.13 15.13
C TYR A 525 -9.03 15.29 16.61
N TYR A 526 -8.23 14.71 17.49
CA TYR A 526 -8.27 14.97 18.93
C TYR A 526 -6.98 15.68 19.35
N VAL A 527 -7.07 16.95 19.75
CA VAL A 527 -5.90 17.73 20.17
C VAL A 527 -6.23 18.47 21.46
N GLY A 528 -5.70 17.99 22.59
CA GLY A 528 -6.10 18.52 23.88
C GLY A 528 -5.69 17.64 25.05
N GLU A 529 -6.64 17.28 25.90
CA GLU A 529 -6.55 16.60 27.19
C GLU A 529 -5.71 17.33 28.25
N ARG A 530 -4.45 17.65 27.90
CA ARG A 530 -3.39 18.27 28.71
C ARG A 530 -2.37 18.96 27.82
N GLY A 531 -1.34 19.55 28.42
CA GLY A 531 -0.32 20.28 27.66
C GLY A 531 -0.76 21.65 27.20
N GLY A 532 -0.08 22.16 26.17
CA GLY A 532 -0.37 23.46 25.58
C GLY A 532 0.55 23.80 24.42
N ASP A 533 0.43 25.03 23.93
CA ASP A 533 1.17 25.51 22.77
C ASP A 533 0.84 24.76 21.47
N TYR A 534 -0.37 24.21 21.36
CA TYR A 534 -0.81 23.49 20.16
C TYR A 534 -0.98 24.42 18.97
N VAL A 535 -0.60 23.93 17.79
CA VAL A 535 -0.88 24.56 16.49
C VAL A 535 -1.63 23.58 15.61
N VAL A 536 -2.83 23.96 15.16
CA VAL A 536 -3.70 23.13 14.32
C VAL A 536 -4.12 23.94 13.09
N THR A 537 -3.50 23.68 11.93
CA THR A 537 -3.71 24.51 10.73
C THR A 537 -3.92 23.71 9.45
N ASN A 538 -4.74 24.24 8.55
CA ASN A 538 -4.87 23.74 7.17
C ASN A 538 -5.27 22.26 7.05
N ASN A 539 -5.91 21.65 8.05
CA ASN A 539 -6.30 20.25 8.00
C ASN A 539 -7.68 20.08 7.33
N ILE A 540 -7.96 18.88 6.82
CA ILE A 540 -9.31 18.48 6.38
C ILE A 540 -9.79 17.28 7.20
N GLY A 541 -10.89 17.45 7.93
CA GLY A 541 -11.70 16.35 8.46
C GLY A 541 -12.95 16.14 7.60
N TYR A 542 -13.14 14.93 7.08
CA TYR A 542 -14.24 14.61 6.16
C TYR A 542 -14.99 13.36 6.64
N PHE A 543 -16.31 13.48 6.78
CA PHE A 543 -17.21 12.35 7.09
C PHE A 543 -18.23 12.18 5.96
N ALA A 544 -18.11 11.10 5.18
CA ALA A 544 -19.01 10.78 4.08
C ALA A 544 -20.41 10.40 4.59
N ASN A 545 -20.46 9.62 5.68
CA ASN A 545 -21.67 9.07 6.28
C ASN A 545 -21.73 9.40 7.78
N PRO A 546 -21.91 10.69 8.15
CA PRO A 546 -21.76 11.12 9.53
C PRO A 546 -22.82 10.49 10.45
N GLN A 547 -22.37 10.03 11.61
CA GLN A 547 -23.19 9.50 12.70
C GLN A 547 -23.36 10.54 13.82
N SER A 548 -24.37 10.31 14.66
CA SER A 548 -24.56 11.13 15.86
C SER A 548 -23.37 10.94 16.81
N GLY A 549 -22.62 12.02 17.05
CA GLY A 549 -21.43 12.01 17.90
C GLY A 549 -20.13 12.20 17.13
N ASP A 550 -20.17 12.19 15.81
CA ASP A 550 -18.98 12.43 14.99
C ASP A 550 -18.49 13.88 15.09
N SER A 551 -17.17 14.04 15.15
CA SER A 551 -16.52 15.34 15.16
C SER A 551 -15.30 15.38 14.25
N CYS A 552 -15.11 16.48 13.53
CA CYS A 552 -13.86 16.69 12.81
C CYS A 552 -12.76 17.06 13.80
N TYR A 553 -13.02 18.00 14.71
CA TYR A 553 -12.06 18.44 15.70
C TYR A 553 -12.67 18.32 17.10
N ASP A 554 -11.85 17.87 18.04
CA ASP A 554 -12.22 17.76 19.45
C ASP A 554 -11.12 18.45 20.27
N PHE A 555 -11.48 19.65 20.77
CA PHE A 555 -10.63 20.54 21.56
C PHE A 555 -11.26 20.72 22.94
N ASP A 556 -10.72 20.02 23.94
CA ASP A 556 -11.26 19.92 25.30
C ASP A 556 -10.49 20.76 26.33
N LEU A 557 -9.49 21.53 25.91
CA LEU A 557 -8.74 22.49 26.73
C LEU A 557 -9.25 23.92 26.56
N SER A 558 -8.82 24.83 27.45
CA SER A 558 -9.07 26.25 27.30
C SER A 558 -8.27 26.86 26.15
N ALA A 559 -8.76 27.97 25.60
CA ALA A 559 -8.19 28.60 24.40
C ALA A 559 -6.70 29.00 24.52
N ASP A 560 -6.20 29.24 25.74
CA ASP A 560 -4.80 29.55 26.02
C ASP A 560 -3.85 28.36 25.82
N ALA A 561 -4.37 27.13 25.75
CA ALA A 561 -3.58 25.94 25.39
C ALA A 561 -3.27 25.88 23.88
N TYR A 562 -3.96 26.67 23.04
CA TYR A 562 -3.82 26.64 21.59
C TYR A 562 -3.19 27.94 21.10
N GLN A 563 -1.94 27.87 20.62
CA GLN A 563 -1.24 29.02 20.04
C GLN A 563 -1.89 29.48 18.73
N LEU A 564 -2.35 28.53 17.92
CA LEU A 564 -2.98 28.82 16.63
C LEU A 564 -3.91 27.67 16.22
N VAL A 565 -5.19 27.99 16.02
CA VAL A 565 -6.12 27.12 15.29
C VAL A 565 -6.65 27.94 14.11
N ASN A 566 -6.37 27.51 12.88
CA ASN A 566 -6.71 28.33 11.72
C ASN A 566 -6.88 27.55 10.40
N SER A 567 -7.90 27.94 9.64
CA SER A 567 -8.13 27.47 8.26
C SER A 567 -8.27 25.96 8.17
N ASN A 568 -8.94 25.34 9.13
CA ASN A 568 -9.27 23.92 9.09
C ASN A 568 -10.66 23.70 8.46
N LEU A 569 -10.83 22.58 7.76
CA LEU A 569 -12.09 22.22 7.11
C LEU A 569 -12.75 21.04 7.81
N CYS A 570 -14.03 21.17 8.13
CA CYS A 570 -14.85 20.10 8.67
C CYS A 570 -16.08 19.84 7.81
N PHE A 571 -16.11 18.72 7.11
CA PHE A 571 -17.26 18.29 6.32
C PHE A 571 -17.98 17.09 6.93
N GLY A 572 -19.32 17.12 6.92
CA GLY A 572 -20.18 16.03 7.38
C GLY A 572 -20.37 15.94 8.89
N ALA A 573 -19.41 16.35 9.72
CA ALA A 573 -19.46 16.21 11.18
C ALA A 573 -19.49 17.55 11.93
N SER A 574 -19.47 17.49 13.26
CA SER A 574 -19.37 18.68 14.11
C SER A 574 -17.93 19.21 14.16
N PHE A 575 -17.76 20.54 14.11
CA PHE A 575 -16.42 21.13 14.21
C PHE A 575 -15.81 20.97 15.61
N ASP A 576 -16.63 20.93 16.67
CA ASP A 576 -16.14 20.90 18.05
C ASP A 576 -17.21 20.46 19.06
N SER A 577 -16.81 19.64 20.04
CA SER A 577 -17.60 19.17 21.18
C SER A 577 -17.49 20.05 22.43
N GLY A 578 -16.48 20.91 22.55
CA GLY A 578 -16.09 21.61 23.78
C GLY A 578 -15.95 23.14 23.67
N THR A 579 -14.95 23.63 22.94
CA THR A 579 -14.57 25.07 22.85
C THR A 579 -14.91 25.74 21.51
N ARG A 580 -16.15 26.21 21.38
CA ARG A 580 -16.63 26.86 20.16
C ARG A 580 -15.82 28.12 19.83
N GLY A 581 -15.42 28.24 18.55
CA GLY A 581 -14.90 29.49 17.98
C GLY A 581 -13.38 29.67 18.05
N LEU A 582 -12.60 28.61 18.32
CA LEU A 582 -11.14 28.64 18.23
C LEU A 582 -10.67 28.92 16.79
N ASP A 583 -11.31 28.30 15.80
CA ASP A 583 -11.01 28.56 14.39
C ASP A 583 -12.04 29.52 13.78
N GLY A 584 -11.69 30.81 13.75
CA GLY A 584 -12.51 31.82 13.10
C GLY A 584 -12.53 31.74 11.57
N MET A 585 -11.63 30.93 10.97
CA MET A 585 -11.49 30.73 9.53
C MET A 585 -11.90 29.31 9.11
N ALA A 586 -12.61 28.57 9.98
CA ALA A 586 -13.08 27.24 9.67
C ALA A 586 -14.02 27.23 8.46
N SER A 587 -13.87 26.22 7.61
CA SER A 587 -14.81 25.93 6.53
C SER A 587 -15.61 24.68 6.85
N SER A 588 -16.88 24.67 6.48
CA SER A 588 -17.72 23.47 6.51
C SER A 588 -18.22 23.05 5.12
N ALA A 589 -17.64 23.63 4.08
CA ALA A 589 -17.98 23.30 2.71
C ALA A 589 -17.38 21.94 2.34
N ASP A 590 -18.04 21.23 1.42
CA ASP A 590 -17.49 20.01 0.83
C ASP A 590 -16.15 20.35 0.15
N PRO A 591 -15.03 19.71 0.53
CA PRO A 591 -13.75 19.97 -0.11
C PRO A 591 -13.72 19.57 -1.57
N GLY A 592 -14.64 18.72 -2.07
CA GLY A 592 -14.64 18.28 -3.47
C GLY A 592 -13.39 17.48 -3.81
N PHE A 593 -13.28 16.27 -3.27
CA PHE A 593 -12.21 15.33 -3.62
C PHE A 593 -12.45 14.72 -5.02
N LEU A 594 -11.36 14.36 -5.72
CA LEU A 594 -11.43 13.73 -7.04
C LEU A 594 -12.21 12.40 -7.02
N ASP A 595 -11.92 11.52 -6.06
CA ASP A 595 -12.56 10.21 -5.95
C ASP A 595 -12.41 9.62 -4.54
N ALA A 596 -13.06 10.19 -3.53
CA ALA A 596 -12.92 9.69 -2.16
C ALA A 596 -13.63 8.32 -1.95
N PRO A 597 -13.02 7.36 -1.22
CA PRO A 597 -11.78 7.45 -0.45
C PRO A 597 -10.49 7.16 -1.22
N ASP A 598 -10.57 6.76 -2.49
CA ASP A 598 -9.43 6.27 -3.26
C ASP A 598 -8.53 7.38 -3.81
N ASP A 599 -8.98 8.64 -3.79
CA ASP A 599 -8.20 9.81 -4.17
C ASP A 599 -8.71 11.06 -3.44
N LEU A 600 -7.91 11.52 -2.48
CA LEU A 600 -8.19 12.73 -1.69
C LEU A 600 -7.52 13.99 -2.25
N ARG A 601 -7.06 13.97 -3.51
CA ARG A 601 -6.69 15.20 -4.22
C ARG A 601 -7.94 16.04 -4.45
N LEU A 602 -7.76 17.36 -4.54
CA LEU A 602 -8.85 18.31 -4.70
C LEU A 602 -9.23 18.48 -6.18
N GLU A 603 -10.53 18.60 -6.45
CA GLU A 603 -11.07 18.98 -7.75
C GLU A 603 -10.66 20.40 -8.15
N ALA A 604 -10.70 20.68 -9.45
CA ALA A 604 -10.23 21.96 -9.98
C ALA A 604 -11.00 23.18 -9.43
N ASP A 605 -12.28 23.03 -9.10
CA ASP A 605 -13.15 24.07 -8.53
C ASP A 605 -13.35 23.94 -7.01
N SER A 606 -12.53 23.11 -6.36
CA SER A 606 -12.59 22.88 -4.92
C SER A 606 -12.46 24.17 -4.11
N VAL A 607 -13.35 24.30 -3.12
CA VAL A 607 -13.35 25.37 -2.11
C VAL A 607 -12.20 25.27 -1.12
N ALA A 608 -11.48 24.15 -1.11
CA ALA A 608 -10.32 23.91 -0.24
C ALA A 608 -8.99 24.36 -0.88
N ARG A 609 -9.03 24.85 -2.13
CA ARG A 609 -7.85 25.33 -2.87
C ARG A 609 -7.48 26.76 -2.52
N SER A 610 -6.19 27.01 -2.31
CA SER A 610 -5.57 28.33 -2.09
C SER A 610 -6.28 29.19 -1.04
N ILE A 611 -6.77 28.55 0.03
CA ILE A 611 -7.43 29.23 1.16
C ILE A 611 -6.75 28.99 2.50
N GLY A 612 -5.71 28.16 2.54
CA GLY A 612 -4.98 27.86 3.76
C GLY A 612 -4.27 29.07 4.34
N THR A 613 -4.07 29.05 5.65
CA THR A 613 -3.22 30.03 6.30
C THR A 613 -1.77 29.84 5.86
N THR A 614 -1.05 30.95 5.74
CA THR A 614 0.39 30.97 5.47
C THR A 614 1.22 30.79 6.75
N LEU A 615 0.57 30.70 7.91
CA LEU A 615 1.21 30.54 9.21
C LEU A 615 1.37 29.05 9.52
N SER A 616 2.59 28.62 9.82
CA SER A 616 2.92 27.21 10.09
C SER A 616 2.47 26.27 8.96
N VAL A 617 3.20 26.30 7.83
CA VAL A 617 2.94 25.49 6.64
C VAL A 617 4.19 24.67 6.31
N PRO A 618 4.07 23.38 5.94
CA PRO A 618 5.20 22.61 5.42
C PRO A 618 5.65 23.15 4.06
N THR A 619 6.92 22.94 3.71
CA THR A 619 7.47 23.43 2.42
C THR A 619 6.93 22.67 1.22
N THR A 620 6.48 21.44 1.41
CA THR A 620 5.97 20.55 0.36
C THR A 620 4.68 19.86 0.80
N ASP A 621 3.95 19.29 -0.15
CA ASP A 621 2.83 18.38 0.07
C ASP A 621 3.29 16.92 0.30
N ILE A 622 2.34 15.98 0.40
CA ILE A 622 2.62 14.54 0.55
C ILE A 622 3.38 13.93 -0.63
N LEU A 623 3.26 14.49 -1.83
CA LEU A 623 3.96 14.02 -3.04
C LEU A 623 5.34 14.69 -3.22
N GLY A 624 5.71 15.61 -2.32
CA GLY A 624 6.95 16.37 -2.40
C GLY A 624 6.86 17.59 -3.33
N ASN A 625 5.68 17.95 -3.81
CA ASN A 625 5.47 19.17 -4.59
C ASN A 625 5.59 20.40 -3.68
N PRO A 626 6.22 21.49 -4.13
CA PRO A 626 6.21 22.75 -3.38
C PRO A 626 4.77 23.24 -3.14
N ARG A 627 4.50 23.79 -1.96
CA ARG A 627 3.22 24.45 -1.68
C ARG A 627 3.20 25.88 -2.19
N ASP A 628 2.02 26.35 -2.60
CA ASP A 628 1.83 27.72 -3.04
C ASP A 628 1.96 28.73 -1.88
N ALA A 629 2.07 30.01 -2.24
CA ALA A 629 2.13 31.10 -1.27
C ALA A 629 0.89 31.15 -0.36
N THR A 630 -0.26 30.70 -0.86
CA THR A 630 -1.47 30.41 -0.07
C THR A 630 -1.79 28.94 -0.33
N PRO A 631 -1.50 28.04 0.63
CA PRO A 631 -1.55 26.61 0.36
C PRO A 631 -3.00 26.11 0.26
N ASP A 632 -3.14 24.96 -0.38
CA ASP A 632 -4.37 24.17 -0.29
C ASP A 632 -4.53 23.60 1.13
N LEU A 633 -5.78 23.33 1.52
CA LEU A 633 -6.05 22.56 2.73
C LEU A 633 -5.75 21.07 2.50
N GLY A 634 -5.34 20.37 3.55
CA GLY A 634 -5.07 18.94 3.52
C GLY A 634 -3.68 18.57 2.97
N ALA A 635 -3.51 17.28 2.70
CA ALA A 635 -2.21 16.66 2.44
C ALA A 635 -1.62 16.92 1.05
N TYR A 636 -2.46 17.22 0.06
CA TYR A 636 -2.03 17.51 -1.31
C TYR A 636 -1.92 19.01 -1.56
N GLU A 637 -1.14 19.37 -2.57
CA GLU A 637 -1.20 20.67 -3.24
C GLU A 637 -1.62 20.44 -4.69
N THR A 638 -2.57 21.23 -5.17
CA THR A 638 -2.97 21.21 -6.58
C THR A 638 -1.93 21.90 -7.46
N PRO A 639 -1.64 21.39 -8.67
CA PRO A 639 -0.67 22.01 -9.59
C PRO A 639 -1.07 23.37 -10.17
#